data_AF-A0A3D1L9I5-F1
#
_entry.id   AF-A0A3D1L9I5-F1
#
_cell.length_a   1.000
_cell.length_b   1.000
_cell.length_c   1.000
_cell.angle_alpha   90.00
_cell.angle_beta   90.00
_cell.angle_gamma   90.00
#
_symmetry.space_group_name_H-M   'P 1'
#
loop_
_entity.id
_entity.type
_entity.pdbx_description
1 polymer ?
#
loop_
_entity_poly.entity_id
_entity_poly.type
_entity_poly.pdbx_seq_one_letter_code
_entity_poly.pdbx_strand_id
1 'polypeptide(L)'
;MYAVKKEGAFAGYADSIVLIRLHSNGCYVPCGEAEAEGFCAKMAVTLTDEDGKEYQALSDTVFRLAGKLLKGTEPEGSYEEMGAAMPLTDAETAAKILLG
;
A
#
# COMPACT_ATOMS: atom_id res chain seq x y z
N MET A 1 2.01 -9.28 6.98
CA MET A 1 1.82 -8.76 5.61
C MET A 1 0.45 -8.10 5.56
N TYR A 2 0.32 -7.01 4.81
CA TYR A 2 -0.91 -6.22 4.76
C TYR A 2 -1.45 -6.18 3.33
N ALA A 3 -2.75 -6.38 3.15
CA ALA A 3 -3.42 -6.13 1.88
C ALA A 3 -3.78 -4.65 1.83
N VAL A 4 -3.28 -3.92 0.84
CA VAL A 4 -3.53 -2.49 0.65
C VAL A 4 -4.56 -2.29 -0.44
N LYS A 5 -5.55 -1.43 -0.19
CA LYS A 5 -6.52 -0.97 -1.17
C LYS A 5 -6.27 0.51 -1.47
N LYS A 6 -6.29 0.87 -2.74
CA LYS A 6 -6.25 2.24 -3.24
C LYS A 6 -7.63 2.57 -3.80
N GLU A 7 -8.29 3.60 -3.26
CA GLU A 7 -9.60 4.05 -3.72
C GLU A 7 -10.64 2.92 -3.78
N GLY A 8 -10.58 2.00 -2.82
CA GLY A 8 -11.46 0.82 -2.72
C GLY A 8 -11.05 -0.39 -3.56
N ALA A 9 -10.08 -0.27 -4.48
CA ALA A 9 -9.56 -1.38 -5.28
C ALA A 9 -8.29 -1.98 -4.68
N PHE A 10 -8.10 -3.30 -4.78
CA PHE A 10 -6.87 -3.94 -4.33
C PHE A 10 -5.66 -3.37 -5.10
N ALA A 11 -4.70 -2.83 -4.36
CA ALA A 11 -3.50 -2.20 -4.91
C ALA A 11 -2.26 -3.10 -4.81
N GLY A 12 -2.24 -4.02 -3.85
CA GLY A 12 -1.13 -4.95 -3.66
C GLY A 12 -0.91 -5.32 -2.20
N TYR A 13 0.16 -6.06 -1.96
CA TYR A 13 0.58 -6.42 -0.61
C TYR A 13 1.75 -5.54 -0.15
N ALA A 14 1.71 -5.20 1.13
CA ALA A 14 2.80 -4.52 1.83
C ALA A 14 3.42 -5.43 2.89
N ASP A 15 4.74 -5.40 3.00
CA ASP A 15 5.47 -6.11 4.05
C ASP A 15 5.15 -5.51 5.43
N SER A 16 5.22 -4.18 5.51
CA SER A 16 5.01 -3.39 6.71
C SER A 16 4.17 -2.14 6.43
N ILE A 17 3.40 -1.72 7.43
CA ILE A 17 2.65 -0.46 7.43
C ILE A 17 3.19 0.43 8.55
N VAL A 18 3.49 1.69 8.22
CA VAL A 18 3.88 2.72 9.19
C VAL A 18 2.83 3.81 9.18
N LEU A 19 2.16 4.02 10.31
CA LEU A 19 1.20 5.10 10.49
C LEU A 19 1.91 6.46 10.50
N ILE A 20 1.37 7.42 9.76
CA ILE A 20 1.98 8.73 9.59
C ILE A 20 0.97 9.86 9.78
N ARG A 21 1.51 11.01 10.18
CA ARG A 21 0.83 12.31 10.19
C ARG A 21 1.66 13.34 9.43
N LEU A 22 1.01 14.40 8.97
CA LEU A 22 1.72 15.52 8.36
C LEU A 22 2.21 16.46 9.47
N HIS A 23 3.52 16.65 9.55
CA HIS A 23 4.11 17.63 10.46
C HIS A 23 4.04 19.04 9.84
N SER A 24 4.08 20.09 10.66
CA SER A 24 3.92 21.49 10.23
C SER A 24 5.01 21.97 9.25
N ASN A 25 6.14 21.27 9.18
CA ASN A 25 7.20 21.51 8.20
C ASN A 25 6.96 20.82 6.84
N GLY A 26 5.83 20.13 6.65
CA GLY A 26 5.48 19.42 5.43
C GLY A 26 6.09 18.02 5.29
N CYS A 27 6.76 17.50 6.34
CA CYS A 27 7.30 16.15 6.36
C CYS A 27 6.28 15.15 6.93
N TYR A 28 6.35 13.90 6.47
CA TYR A 28 5.65 12.79 7.11
C TYR A 28 6.45 12.28 8.30
N VAL A 29 5.79 12.13 9.44
CA VAL A 29 6.40 11.58 10.65
C VAL A 29 5.59 10.39 11.14
N PRO A 30 6.24 9.31 11.62
CA PRO A 30 5.56 8.20 12.26
C PRO A 30 4.74 8.67 13.47
N CYS A 31 3.55 8.12 13.67
CA CYS A 31 2.68 8.45 14.80
C CYS A 31 1.83 7.27 15.26
N GLY A 32 1.10 7.45 16.37
CA GLY A 32 0.11 6.49 16.83
C GLY A 32 -1.21 6.55 16.05
N GLU A 33 -2.07 5.55 16.25
CA GLU A 33 -3.36 5.38 15.56
C GLU A 33 -4.31 6.58 15.72
N ALA A 34 -4.38 7.16 16.91
CA ALA A 34 -5.28 8.29 17.19
C ALA A 34 -4.90 9.57 16.42
N GLU A 35 -3.63 9.72 16.05
CA GLU A 35 -3.09 10.88 15.34
C GLU A 35 -2.89 10.62 13.84
N ALA A 36 -3.06 9.38 13.39
CA ALA A 36 -2.79 8.99 12.03
C ALA A 36 -3.73 9.71 11.04
N GLU A 37 -3.12 10.34 10.06
CA GLU A 37 -3.80 10.93 8.91
C GLU A 37 -3.62 10.09 7.65
N GLY A 38 -2.65 9.17 7.69
CA GLY A 38 -2.32 8.27 6.61
C GLY A 38 -1.40 7.15 7.06
N PHE A 39 -0.90 6.41 6.08
CA PHE A 39 0.08 5.36 6.30
C PHE A 39 1.05 5.26 5.13
N CYS A 40 2.27 4.82 5.43
CA CYS A 40 3.27 4.44 4.45
C CYS A 40 3.30 2.92 4.35
N ALA A 41 3.16 2.40 3.13
CA ALA A 41 3.16 0.99 2.83
C ALA A 41 4.35 0.65 1.92
N LYS A 42 5.18 -0.29 2.35
CA LYS A 42 6.27 -0.83 1.53
C LYS A 42 5.70 -1.91 0.62
N MET A 43 5.35 -1.53 -0.60
CA MET A 43 4.65 -2.39 -1.57
C MET A 43 5.59 -2.83 -2.69
N ALA A 44 5.36 -4.02 -3.23
CA ALA A 44 5.96 -4.43 -4.49
C ALA A 44 5.26 -3.70 -5.64
N VAL A 45 6.03 -2.94 -6.41
CA VAL A 45 5.56 -2.23 -7.61
C VAL A 45 6.34 -2.71 -8.82
N THR A 46 5.66 -2.77 -9.96
CA THR A 46 6.31 -2.99 -11.25
C THR A 46 6.80 -1.64 -11.75
N LEU A 47 8.11 -1.50 -11.92
CA LEU A 47 8.74 -0.35 -12.54
C LEU A 47 9.22 -0.73 -13.94
N THR A 48 9.21 0.25 -14.83
CA THR A 48 9.77 0.12 -16.17
C THR A 48 11.06 0.91 -16.23
N ASP A 49 12.14 0.25 -16.64
CA ASP A 49 13.44 0.89 -16.85
C ASP A 49 13.46 1.73 -18.16
N GLU A 50 14.51 2.51 -18.41
CA GLU A 50 14.68 3.32 -19.63
C GLU A 50 14.65 2.47 -20.90
N ASP A 51 15.05 1.20 -20.82
CA ASP A 51 15.02 0.22 -21.91
C ASP A 51 13.62 -0.41 -22.14
N GLY A 52 12.60 0.02 -21.40
CA GLY A 52 11.24 -0.53 -21.47
C GLY A 52 11.07 -1.87 -20.75
N LYS A 53 12.08 -2.33 -20.01
CA LYS A 53 12.05 -3.59 -19.27
C LYS A 53 11.34 -3.43 -17.93
N GLU A 54 10.32 -4.25 -17.70
CA GLU A 54 9.64 -4.33 -16.41
C GLU A 54 10.48 -5.09 -15.37
N TYR A 55 10.57 -4.55 -14.17
CA TYR A 55 11.17 -5.22 -13.02
C TYR A 55 10.36 -4.93 -11.75
N GLN A 56 10.38 -5.88 -10.81
CA GLN A 56 9.75 -5.71 -9.51
C GLN A 56 10.70 -4.99 -8.55
N ALA A 57 10.21 -3.95 -7.91
CA ALA A 57 10.92 -3.24 -6.85
C ALA A 57 10.00 -3.04 -5.64
N LEU A 58 10.60 -2.88 -4.46
CA LEU A 58 9.86 -2.42 -3.29
C LEU A 58 9.87 -0.90 -3.28
N SER A 59 8.69 -0.29 -3.19
CA SER A 59 8.52 1.15 -3.12
C SER A 59 7.65 1.54 -1.94
N ASP A 60 8.13 2.54 -1.19
CA ASP A 60 7.40 3.14 -0.08
C ASP A 60 6.33 4.08 -0.66
N THR A 61 5.08 3.64 -0.61
CA THR A 61 3.93 4.40 -1.12
C THR A 61 3.13 4.93 0.06
N VAL A 62 2.84 6.23 0.07
CA VAL A 62 2.01 6.83 1.13
C VAL A 62 0.57 7.05 0.66
N PHE A 63 -0.35 6.71 1.55
CA PHE A 63 -1.79 6.80 1.37
C PHE A 63 -2.39 7.67 2.46
N ARG A 64 -3.41 8.46 2.12
CA ARG A 64 -4.23 9.15 3.12
C ARG A 64 -5.36 8.23 3.57
N LEU A 65 -5.67 8.26 4.87
CA LEU A 65 -6.85 7.56 5.38
C LEU A 65 -8.14 8.25 4.91
N ALA A 66 -9.24 7.50 4.91
CA ALA A 66 -10.54 8.02 4.52
C ALA A 66 -10.93 9.26 5.33
N GLY A 67 -11.33 10.33 4.64
CA GLY A 67 -11.69 11.61 5.26
C GLY A 67 -10.52 12.42 5.84
N LYS A 68 -9.27 11.97 5.65
CA LYS A 68 -8.06 12.71 5.99
C LYS A 68 -7.45 13.35 4.74
N LEU A 69 -6.65 14.38 4.95
CA LEU A 69 -6.08 15.17 3.86
C LEU A 69 -4.60 14.86 3.61
N LEU A 70 -3.77 14.67 4.65
CA LEU A 70 -2.30 14.75 4.51
C LEU A 70 -1.92 16.00 3.68
N LYS A 71 -1.22 15.86 2.55
CA LYS A 71 -0.92 16.98 1.63
C LYS A 71 -2.03 17.19 0.60
N GLY A 72 -2.99 16.28 0.49
CA GLY A 72 -4.13 16.32 -0.43
C GLY A 72 -3.82 15.75 -1.81
N THR A 73 -2.57 15.38 -2.09
CA THR A 73 -2.15 14.73 -3.34
C THR A 73 -2.10 13.21 -3.23
N GLU A 74 -2.10 12.69 -2.00
CA GLU A 74 -2.03 11.27 -1.74
C GLU A 74 -3.35 10.59 -2.10
N PRO A 75 -3.30 9.39 -2.70
CA PRO A 75 -4.50 8.62 -2.93
C PRO A 75 -5.10 8.15 -1.60
N GLU A 76 -6.42 8.06 -1.56
CA GLU A 76 -7.09 7.44 -0.43
C GLU A 76 -6.76 5.95 -0.40
N GLY A 77 -6.37 5.46 0.77
CA GLY A 77 -6.06 4.05 0.95
C GLY A 77 -6.61 3.49 2.25
N SER A 78 -6.75 2.17 2.25
CA SER A 78 -6.99 1.36 3.44
C SER A 78 -6.09 0.14 3.40
N TYR A 79 -5.84 -0.45 4.56
CA TYR A 79 -5.05 -1.66 4.65
C TYR A 79 -5.69 -2.62 5.66
N GLU A 80 -5.52 -3.91 5.42
CA GLU A 80 -5.99 -4.97 6.30
C GLU A 80 -4.81 -5.91 6.60
N GLU A 81 -4.59 -6.20 7.88
CA GLU A 81 -3.57 -7.17 8.28
C GLU A 81 -4.02 -8.57 7.84
N MET A 82 -3.22 -9.20 6.97
CA MET A 82 -3.46 -10.58 6.58
C MET A 82 -2.78 -11.47 7.63
N GLY A 83 -3.59 -12.06 8.50
CA GLY A 83 -3.14 -13.10 9.41
C GLY A 83 -2.58 -14.31 8.63
N ALA A 84 -1.76 -15.14 9.29
CA ALA A 84 -1.09 -16.29 8.68
C ALA A 84 -2.04 -17.37 8.07
N ALA A 85 -3.35 -17.25 8.28
CA ALA A 85 -4.37 -18.09 7.67
C ALA A 85 -4.98 -17.38 6.44
N MET A 86 -4.35 -17.55 5.28
CA MET A 86 -5.02 -17.24 4.01
C MET A 86 -6.24 -18.17 3.87
N PRO A 87 -7.45 -17.67 3.56
CA PRO A 87 -8.40 -18.51 2.84
C PRO A 87 -7.79 -18.77 1.45
N LEU A 88 -7.56 -20.04 1.12
CA LEU A 88 -7.03 -20.52 -0.17
C LEU A 88 -7.78 -20.01 -1.42
N THR A 89 -8.90 -19.31 -1.26
CA THR A 89 -9.80 -18.90 -2.33
C THR A 89 -9.29 -17.78 -3.23
N ASP A 90 -8.24 -17.02 -2.84
CA ASP A 90 -7.65 -15.99 -3.72
C ASP A 90 -6.34 -16.45 -4.40
N ALA A 91 -5.69 -17.51 -3.87
CA ALA A 91 -4.50 -18.09 -4.49
C ALA A 91 -4.81 -18.81 -5.81
N GLU A 92 -6.05 -19.28 -6.01
CA GLU A 92 -6.46 -19.92 -7.26
C GLU A 92 -6.64 -18.95 -8.43
N THR A 93 -6.92 -17.66 -8.19
CA THR A 93 -7.06 -16.66 -9.27
C THR A 93 -5.71 -16.28 -9.87
N ALA A 94 -4.64 -16.20 -9.05
CA ALA A 94 -3.29 -15.92 -9.54
C ALA A 94 -2.68 -17.10 -10.33
N ALA A 95 -3.00 -18.34 -9.96
CA ALA A 95 -2.51 -19.53 -10.66
C ALA A 95 -3.11 -19.70 -12.06
N LYS A 96 -4.30 -19.16 -12.32
CA LYS A 96 -5.00 -19.33 -13.61
C LYS A 96 -4.51 -18.39 -14.72
N ILE A 97 -3.74 -17.35 -14.38
CA ILE A 97 -3.11 -16.44 -15.35
C ILE A 97 -1.75 -16.98 -15.82
N LEU A 98 -1.11 -17.86 -15.04
CA LEU A 98 0.20 -18.45 -15.37
C LEU A 98 0.13 -19.77 -16.15
N LEU A 99 -1.07 -20.33 -16.35
CA LEU A 99 -1.25 -21.62 -17.04
C LEU A 99 -2.18 -21.57 -18.26
N GLY A 100 -2.57 -20.38 -18.72
CA GLY A 100 -3.42 -20.17 -19.90
C GLY A 100 -2.80 -19.21 -20.90
#